data_AF-A0A6M8VCA4-F1
#
_entry.id   AF-A0A6M8VCA4-F1
#
_cell.length_a   1.000
_cell.length_b   1.000
_cell.length_c   1.000
_cell.angle_alpha   90.00
_cell.angle_beta   90.00
_cell.angle_gamma   90.00
#
_symmetry.space_group_name_H-M   'P 1'
#
loop_
_entity.id
_entity.type
_entity.pdbx_description
1 polymer ?
#
loop_
_entity_poly.entity_id
_entity_poly.type
_entity_poly.pdbx_seq_one_letter_code
_entity_poly.pdbx_strand_id
1 'polypeptide(L)'
;MKIFITVIALFIINSNTFSQEFTQEEIDIYISELSNSDKNHFTPIYYFIKHNVVEALPTIEQYFWQQSCENQQYFLDGLYFLGSSLTHQYTLALFDSLSKPQKEKYDSTEKYNWFDCHDVLSAKVDCIKILYSLGDYSKTNEVFELIERDNEEGVVPNSGIHLLTFIIRYRPDLKEQAKQELMKVISTATDDRAMFSYSLSLSSAFDEEEIPEIIQIFKNSSSPQVKRALMEFYFSRYEDKFDLNGLVKESLLTEPNGELRLFYVKVLLLGFATPSDYEFIKNYYQNENNDTIKSLIQYEINSFIPAPIDTAYFVIDLLNNLTNYIDSVYSYNWLGDLTFSNELKNILTIAKTNLQNGDSLACRVQVKAFQDLVDNVCKDSLNTDPRFVTIEGWKFLYWNAQYILDRLSKP
;
A
#
# COMPACT_ATOMS: atom_id res chain seq x y z
N MET A 1 -2.89 -10.87 2.57
CA MET A 1 -2.44 -9.58 1.98
C MET A 1 -1.18 -8.98 2.64
N LYS A 2 -0.97 -9.15 3.95
CA LYS A 2 0.27 -8.74 4.67
C LYS A 2 1.60 -9.30 4.08
N ILE A 3 1.53 -10.43 3.37
CA ILE A 3 2.68 -11.08 2.70
C ILE A 3 3.24 -10.22 1.53
N PHE A 4 2.39 -9.45 0.83
CA PHE A 4 2.85 -8.60 -0.28
C PHE A 4 3.73 -7.43 0.19
N ILE A 5 3.45 -6.88 1.38
CA ILE A 5 4.24 -5.82 2.01
C ILE A 5 5.61 -6.36 2.47
N THR A 6 5.67 -7.63 2.88
CA THR A 6 6.91 -8.26 3.36
C THR A 6 7.90 -8.55 2.22
N VAL A 7 7.38 -8.88 1.02
CA VAL A 7 8.21 -9.14 -0.17
C VAL A 7 8.80 -7.85 -0.76
N ILE A 8 8.09 -6.72 -0.64
CA ILE A 8 8.63 -5.40 -1.03
C ILE A 8 9.72 -4.95 -0.04
N ALA A 9 9.54 -5.17 1.27
CA ALA A 9 10.56 -4.87 2.27
C ALA A 9 11.85 -5.71 2.08
N LEU A 10 11.73 -6.97 1.65
CA LEU A 10 12.88 -7.83 1.36
C LEU A 10 13.61 -7.48 0.04
N PHE A 11 12.92 -6.86 -0.93
CA PHE A 11 13.55 -6.35 -2.16
C PHE A 11 14.32 -5.03 -1.94
N ILE A 12 13.90 -4.22 -0.97
CA ILE A 12 14.60 -3.00 -0.57
C ILE A 12 15.90 -3.33 0.20
N ILE A 13 15.94 -4.45 0.93
CA ILE A 13 17.14 -4.85 1.70
C ILE A 13 18.18 -5.58 0.83
N ASN A 14 17.78 -6.20 -0.29
CA ASN A 14 18.69 -6.95 -1.19
C ASN A 14 19.08 -6.22 -2.48
N SER A 15 18.67 -4.97 -2.66
CA SER A 15 19.21 -4.09 -3.71
C SER A 15 20.45 -3.34 -3.23
N ASN A 16 21.38 -4.05 -2.55
CA ASN A 16 22.80 -3.74 -2.60
C ASN A 16 23.30 -4.01 -4.03
N THR A 17 22.80 -3.18 -4.95
CA THR A 17 23.47 -2.89 -6.21
C THR A 17 24.91 -2.58 -5.84
N PHE A 18 25.85 -3.28 -6.48
CA PHE A 18 27.27 -2.92 -6.50
C PHE A 18 27.38 -1.50 -7.04
N SER A 19 27.17 -0.51 -6.18
CA SER A 19 27.66 0.84 -6.37
C SER A 19 29.16 0.72 -6.20
N GLN A 20 29.94 1.02 -7.23
CA GLN A 20 31.34 1.33 -7.00
C GLN A 20 31.40 2.39 -5.90
N GLU A 21 31.99 2.05 -4.76
CA GLU A 21 32.38 3.04 -3.78
C GLU A 21 33.46 3.89 -4.46
N PHE A 22 33.18 5.18 -4.62
CA PHE A 22 34.18 6.10 -5.15
C PHE A 22 35.37 6.14 -4.19
N THR A 23 36.54 6.31 -4.78
CA THR A 23 37.77 6.56 -4.04
C THR A 23 37.70 7.93 -3.34
N GLN A 24 38.51 8.12 -2.29
CA GLN A 24 38.62 9.42 -1.63
C GLN A 24 39.00 10.54 -2.60
N GLU A 25 39.83 10.24 -3.60
CA GLU A 25 40.22 11.20 -4.64
C GLU A 25 39.01 11.67 -5.46
N GLU A 26 38.09 10.77 -5.81
CA GLU A 26 36.86 11.12 -6.53
C GLU A 26 35.89 11.90 -5.65
N ILE A 27 35.80 11.59 -4.35
CA ILE A 27 35.03 12.38 -3.37
C ILE A 27 35.58 13.81 -3.31
N ASP A 28 36.89 13.96 -3.20
CA ASP A 28 37.57 15.26 -3.12
C ASP A 28 37.35 16.07 -4.42
N ILE A 29 37.35 15.41 -5.59
CA ILE A 29 36.98 16.02 -6.87
C ILE A 29 35.55 16.57 -6.78
N TYR A 30 34.57 15.76 -6.40
CA TYR A 30 33.17 16.21 -6.33
C TYR A 30 32.98 17.36 -5.34
N ILE A 31 33.65 17.31 -4.18
CA ILE A 31 33.60 18.40 -3.19
C ILE A 31 34.19 19.69 -3.79
N SER A 32 35.33 19.60 -4.48
CA SER A 32 35.97 20.76 -5.10
C SER A 32 35.11 21.42 -6.18
N GLU A 33 34.23 20.65 -6.83
CA GLU A 33 33.33 21.16 -7.86
C GLU A 33 32.16 21.97 -7.30
N LEU A 34 31.80 21.80 -6.01
CA LEU A 34 30.68 22.51 -5.37
C LEU A 34 30.86 24.02 -5.31
N SER A 35 32.06 24.54 -5.55
CA SER A 35 32.29 26.00 -5.63
C SER A 35 31.86 26.62 -6.96
N ASN A 36 31.55 25.81 -7.98
CA ASN A 36 31.24 26.29 -9.33
C ASN A 36 29.72 26.44 -9.55
N SER A 37 29.22 27.67 -9.46
CA SER A 37 27.79 28.00 -9.61
C SER A 37 27.17 27.63 -10.95
N ASP A 38 27.98 27.45 -12.00
CA ASP A 38 27.49 27.17 -13.37
C ASP A 38 27.24 25.67 -13.60
N LYS A 39 27.67 24.80 -12.67
CA LYS A 39 27.46 23.35 -12.77
C LYS A 39 26.18 22.95 -12.05
N ASN A 40 25.42 22.01 -12.63
CA ASN A 40 24.33 21.37 -11.90
C ASN A 40 24.91 20.44 -10.82
N HIS A 41 24.51 20.63 -9.57
CA HIS A 41 25.03 19.89 -8.42
C HIS A 41 24.12 18.75 -7.95
N PHE A 42 23.04 18.41 -8.66
CA PHE A 42 22.15 17.31 -8.31
C PHE A 42 22.90 15.98 -8.09
N THR A 43 23.73 15.57 -9.05
CA THR A 43 24.43 14.29 -8.99
C THR A 43 25.45 14.22 -7.83
N PRO A 44 26.36 15.21 -7.64
CA PRO A 44 27.25 15.22 -6.48
C PRO A 44 26.51 15.19 -5.14
N ILE A 45 25.48 16.03 -4.96
CA ILE A 45 24.71 16.07 -3.71
C ILE A 45 23.99 14.75 -3.45
N TYR A 46 23.28 14.21 -4.45
CA TYR A 46 22.58 12.92 -4.33
C TYR A 46 23.55 11.81 -3.93
N TYR A 47 24.75 11.81 -4.51
CA TYR A 47 25.81 10.88 -4.14
C TYR A 47 26.21 11.03 -2.67
N PHE A 48 26.49 12.25 -2.21
CA PHE A 48 26.86 12.49 -0.81
C PHE A 48 25.79 12.00 0.15
N ILE A 49 24.51 12.27 -0.14
CA ILE A 49 23.37 11.80 0.66
C ILE A 49 23.33 10.27 0.70
N LYS A 50 23.37 9.61 -0.46
CA LYS A 50 23.27 8.16 -0.58
C LYS A 50 24.41 7.42 0.16
N HIS A 51 25.60 8.00 0.18
CA HIS A 51 26.80 7.42 0.79
C HIS A 51 27.19 8.06 2.13
N ASN A 52 26.35 8.94 2.68
CA ASN A 52 26.58 9.63 3.94
C ASN A 52 27.95 10.32 4.05
N VAL A 53 28.35 11.05 3.00
CA VAL A 53 29.63 11.77 2.91
C VAL A 53 29.53 13.10 3.67
N VAL A 54 29.72 13.05 4.99
CA VAL A 54 29.58 14.21 5.89
C VAL A 54 30.68 15.26 5.69
N GLU A 55 31.81 14.88 5.10
CA GLU A 55 32.95 15.75 4.80
C GLU A 55 32.61 16.83 3.77
N ALA A 56 31.54 16.66 2.98
CA ALA A 56 31.06 17.66 2.04
C ALA A 56 30.38 18.85 2.73
N LEU A 57 29.90 18.69 3.97
CA LEU A 57 29.10 19.70 4.68
C LEU A 57 29.74 21.09 4.75
N PRO A 58 31.02 21.26 5.17
CA PRO A 58 31.63 22.59 5.25
C PRO A 58 31.62 23.33 3.91
N THR A 59 31.81 22.60 2.81
CA THR A 59 31.81 23.15 1.45
C THR A 59 30.39 23.51 1.00
N ILE A 60 29.41 22.65 1.27
CA ILE A 60 27.99 22.94 1.01
C ILE A 60 27.59 24.22 1.76
N GLU A 61 27.91 24.32 3.06
CA GLU A 61 27.59 25.48 3.91
C GLU A 61 28.27 26.77 3.43
N GLN A 62 29.53 26.68 3.01
CA GLN A 62 30.34 27.81 2.53
C GLN A 62 29.81 28.38 1.20
N TYR A 63 29.43 27.50 0.27
CA TYR A 63 29.08 27.89 -1.10
C TYR A 63 27.58 28.00 -1.34
N PHE A 64 26.72 27.58 -0.41
CA PHE A 64 25.26 27.64 -0.51
C PHE A 64 24.73 28.94 -1.14
N TRP A 65 25.11 30.09 -0.59
CA TRP A 65 24.59 31.39 -1.02
C TRP A 65 25.18 31.90 -2.34
N GLN A 66 26.17 31.19 -2.90
CA GLN A 66 26.81 31.51 -4.18
C GLN A 66 26.23 30.67 -5.33
N GLN A 67 25.34 29.73 -5.01
CA GLN A 67 24.73 28.82 -5.97
C GLN A 67 23.49 29.41 -6.65
N SER A 68 23.17 28.87 -7.82
CA SER A 68 21.87 29.08 -8.46
C SER A 68 20.73 28.56 -7.58
N CYS A 69 19.50 29.03 -7.82
CA CYS A 69 18.33 28.62 -7.05
C CYS A 69 18.13 27.09 -7.02
N GLU A 70 18.25 26.44 -8.17
CA GLU A 70 18.14 24.98 -8.28
C GLU A 70 19.22 24.27 -7.44
N ASN A 71 20.47 24.74 -7.52
CA ASN A 71 21.57 24.19 -6.72
C ASN A 71 21.39 24.46 -5.22
N GLN A 72 20.79 25.58 -4.83
CA GLN A 72 20.47 25.86 -3.42
C GLN A 72 19.48 24.85 -2.86
N GLN A 73 18.50 24.41 -3.66
CA GLN A 73 17.57 23.34 -3.26
C GLN A 73 18.31 22.02 -3.04
N TYR A 74 19.19 21.62 -3.98
CA TYR A 74 20.03 20.44 -3.79
C TYR A 74 20.91 20.58 -2.54
N PHE A 75 21.53 21.74 -2.34
CA PHE A 75 22.34 21.96 -1.15
C PHE A 75 21.51 21.88 0.14
N LEU A 76 20.26 22.35 0.16
CA LEU A 76 19.35 22.17 1.31
C LEU A 76 19.08 20.69 1.60
N ASP A 77 18.82 19.87 0.58
CA ASP A 77 18.69 18.42 0.75
C ASP A 77 19.98 17.84 1.36
N GLY A 78 21.14 18.23 0.85
CA GLY A 78 22.44 17.83 1.38
C GLY A 78 22.61 18.19 2.85
N LEU A 79 22.33 19.45 3.23
CA LEU A 79 22.40 19.92 4.62
C LEU A 79 21.47 19.10 5.52
N TYR A 80 20.24 18.85 5.09
CA TYR A 80 19.26 18.09 5.87
C TYR A 80 19.67 16.63 6.07
N PHE A 81 19.95 15.91 5.00
CA PHE A 81 20.21 14.46 5.07
C PHE A 81 21.59 14.11 5.65
N LEU A 82 22.58 15.00 5.53
CA LEU A 82 23.90 14.84 6.15
C LEU A 82 23.95 15.37 7.59
N GLY A 83 22.86 15.98 8.09
CA GLY A 83 22.72 16.36 9.50
C GLY A 83 23.40 17.67 9.88
N SER A 84 23.46 18.66 8.98
CA SER A 84 23.95 20.00 9.32
C SER A 84 23.04 20.68 10.34
N SER A 85 23.65 21.29 11.36
CA SER A 85 22.95 22.13 12.34
C SER A 85 22.40 23.43 11.76
N LEU A 86 22.85 23.83 10.56
CA LEU A 86 22.42 25.06 9.88
C LEU A 86 21.18 24.86 9.01
N THR A 87 20.73 23.61 8.82
CA THR A 87 19.61 23.27 7.92
C THR A 87 18.40 24.16 8.14
N HIS A 88 17.86 24.22 9.38
CA HIS A 88 16.65 25.01 9.68
C HIS A 88 16.83 26.49 9.34
N GLN A 89 17.95 27.08 9.75
CA GLN A 89 18.27 28.49 9.50
C GLN A 89 18.39 28.77 7.99
N TYR A 90 19.09 27.91 7.25
CA TYR A 90 19.32 28.09 5.82
C TYR A 90 18.00 27.91 5.04
N THR A 91 17.16 26.96 5.42
CA THR A 91 15.86 26.75 4.80
C THR A 91 14.95 27.97 4.98
N LEU A 92 14.85 28.53 6.19
CA LEU A 92 14.06 29.75 6.43
C LEU A 92 14.62 30.96 5.67
N ALA A 93 15.95 31.13 5.69
CA ALA A 93 16.59 32.24 4.99
C ALA A 93 16.38 32.14 3.47
N LEU A 94 16.47 30.93 2.89
CA LEU A 94 16.20 30.74 1.47
C LEU A 94 14.74 31.05 1.17
N PHE A 95 13.82 30.47 1.95
CA PHE A 95 12.38 30.71 1.82
C PHE A 95 12.03 32.21 1.81
N ASP A 96 12.57 32.98 2.75
CA ASP A 96 12.30 34.41 2.85
C ASP A 96 12.97 35.21 1.72
N SER A 97 14.10 34.74 1.20
CA SER A 97 14.78 35.36 0.04
C SER A 97 14.05 35.12 -1.29
N LEU A 98 13.25 34.04 -1.38
CA LEU A 98 12.39 33.73 -2.51
C LEU A 98 11.20 34.70 -2.53
N SER A 99 11.42 35.93 -2.96
CA SER A 99 10.35 36.93 -3.12
C SER A 99 9.95 37.05 -4.59
N LYS A 100 8.66 37.30 -4.87
CA LYS A 100 8.20 37.59 -6.24
C LYS A 100 8.94 38.85 -6.72
N PRO A 101 9.62 38.84 -7.87
CA PRO A 101 10.27 40.05 -8.37
C PRO A 101 9.21 41.13 -8.57
N GLN A 102 9.34 42.27 -7.89
CA GLN A 102 8.80 43.50 -8.44
C GLN A 102 9.56 43.74 -9.73
N LYS A 103 8.89 43.59 -10.88
CA LYS A 103 9.42 43.76 -12.25
C LYS A 103 10.19 45.07 -12.50
N GLU A 104 10.23 46.00 -11.55
CA GLU A 104 10.71 47.37 -11.73
C GLU A 104 12.08 47.68 -11.09
N LYS A 105 12.70 46.76 -10.34
CA LYS A 105 14.05 46.98 -9.79
C LYS A 105 14.98 45.81 -10.06
N TYR A 106 15.53 45.79 -11.27
CA TYR A 106 16.74 45.04 -11.57
C TYR A 106 17.94 45.84 -11.07
N ASP A 107 18.57 45.40 -9.99
CA ASP A 107 19.92 45.85 -9.63
C ASP A 107 20.93 44.78 -10.09
N SER A 108 21.64 45.08 -11.18
CA SER A 108 22.71 44.22 -11.72
C SER A 108 23.89 43.99 -10.76
N THR A 109 23.91 44.64 -9.61
CA THR A 109 24.98 44.52 -8.60
C THR A 109 24.60 43.64 -7.42
N GLU A 110 23.32 43.26 -7.28
CA GLU A 110 22.89 42.28 -6.29
C GLU A 110 23.30 40.88 -6.75
N LYS A 111 24.32 40.33 -6.08
CA LYS A 111 24.89 38.99 -6.34
C LYS A 111 23.91 37.82 -6.19
N TYR A 112 22.67 38.07 -5.78
CA TYR A 112 21.64 37.08 -5.60
C TYR A 112 20.83 36.98 -6.89
N ASN A 113 21.14 35.96 -7.69
CA ASN A 113 20.50 35.76 -8.98
C ASN A 113 19.10 35.14 -8.81
N TRP A 114 18.14 35.93 -8.31
CA TRP A 114 16.73 35.51 -8.17
C TRP A 114 16.08 35.11 -9.50
N PHE A 115 16.72 35.47 -10.62
CA PHE A 115 16.28 35.17 -11.98
C PHE A 115 16.42 33.69 -12.37
N ASP A 116 17.12 32.85 -11.59
CA ASP A 116 17.29 31.43 -11.93
C ASP A 116 16.17 30.52 -11.35
N CYS A 117 15.35 31.02 -10.42
CA CYS A 117 14.18 30.28 -9.93
C CYS A 117 13.04 30.36 -10.96
N HIS A 118 12.93 29.36 -11.84
CA HIS A 118 11.87 29.31 -12.85
C HIS A 118 10.46 29.33 -12.23
N ASP A 119 10.29 28.77 -11.03
CA ASP A 119 9.07 28.82 -10.25
C ASP A 119 9.35 29.08 -8.76
N VAL A 120 9.19 30.33 -8.35
CA VAL A 120 9.42 30.79 -6.97
C VAL A 120 8.49 30.11 -5.96
N LEU A 121 7.23 29.84 -6.32
CA LEU A 121 6.28 29.26 -5.38
C LEU A 121 6.57 27.76 -5.18
N SER A 122 6.91 27.04 -6.26
CA SER A 122 7.41 25.67 -6.13
C SER A 122 8.67 25.61 -5.28
N ALA A 123 9.63 26.53 -5.49
CA ALA A 123 10.85 26.56 -4.71
C ALA A 123 10.62 26.82 -3.21
N LYS A 124 9.61 27.64 -2.87
CA LYS A 124 9.15 27.80 -1.49
C LYS A 124 8.59 26.52 -0.92
N VAL A 125 7.78 25.79 -1.68
CA VAL A 125 7.20 24.52 -1.25
C VAL A 125 8.27 23.45 -1.03
N ASP A 126 9.34 23.45 -1.82
CA ASP A 126 10.51 22.58 -1.59
C ASP A 126 11.22 22.92 -0.26
N CYS A 127 11.34 24.21 0.08
CA CYS A 127 11.83 24.61 1.40
C CYS A 127 10.88 24.11 2.51
N ILE A 128 9.56 24.24 2.31
CA ILE A 128 8.56 23.80 3.29
C ILE A 128 8.64 22.30 3.55
N LYS A 129 8.95 21.48 2.54
CA LYS A 129 9.18 20.03 2.73
C LYS A 129 10.28 19.75 3.75
N ILE A 130 11.38 20.49 3.71
CA ILE A 130 12.46 20.39 4.70
C ILE A 130 11.99 20.91 6.07
N LEU A 131 11.30 22.06 6.12
CA LEU A 131 10.76 22.60 7.38
C LEU A 131 9.80 21.62 8.08
N TYR A 132 8.89 20.99 7.35
CA TYR A 132 7.96 19.99 7.89
C TYR A 132 8.70 18.77 8.43
N SER A 133 9.79 18.37 7.77
CA SER A 133 10.65 17.27 8.23
C SER A 133 11.39 17.63 9.53
N LEU A 134 11.63 18.92 9.76
CA LEU A 134 12.18 19.49 11.00
C LEU A 134 11.10 19.85 12.04
N GLY A 135 9.82 19.59 11.76
CA GLY A 135 8.70 19.89 12.65
C GLY A 135 8.26 21.36 12.67
N ASP A 136 8.72 22.17 11.73
CA ASP A 136 8.31 23.57 11.56
C ASP A 136 7.19 23.69 10.52
N TYR A 137 5.99 24.01 10.98
CA TYR A 137 4.79 24.17 10.14
C TYR A 137 4.38 25.63 9.96
N SER A 138 5.31 26.59 10.13
CA SER A 138 5.00 28.03 10.12
C SER A 138 4.61 28.59 8.75
N LYS A 139 5.01 27.92 7.66
CA LYS A 139 4.83 28.35 6.26
C LYS A 139 3.79 27.49 5.50
N THR A 140 2.79 26.97 6.21
CA THR A 140 1.80 26.06 5.62
C THR A 140 0.92 26.71 4.55
N ASN A 141 0.64 28.01 4.66
CA ASN A 141 -0.30 28.67 3.76
C ASN A 141 0.19 28.63 2.30
N GLU A 142 1.49 28.73 2.08
CA GLU A 142 2.12 28.69 0.77
C GLU A 142 1.96 27.33 0.08
N VAL A 143 1.73 26.25 0.82
CA VAL A 143 1.34 24.95 0.25
C VAL A 143 -0.04 25.03 -0.39
N PHE A 144 -1.00 25.67 0.27
CA PHE A 144 -2.34 25.88 -0.29
C PHE A 144 -2.33 26.84 -1.47
N GLU A 145 -1.53 27.92 -1.40
CA GLU A 145 -1.35 28.84 -2.53
C GLU A 145 -0.81 28.12 -3.78
N LEU A 146 0.15 27.19 -3.60
CA LEU A 146 0.66 26.37 -4.70
C LEU A 146 -0.44 25.50 -5.30
N ILE A 147 -1.18 24.77 -4.46
CA ILE A 147 -2.26 23.88 -4.90
C ILE A 147 -3.35 24.67 -5.64
N GLU A 148 -3.73 25.85 -5.15
CA GLU A 148 -4.71 26.72 -5.78
C GLU A 148 -4.23 27.16 -7.17
N ARG A 149 -3.02 27.71 -7.28
CA ARG A 149 -2.43 28.13 -8.56
C ARG A 149 -2.35 26.98 -9.56
N ASP A 150 -1.79 25.85 -9.15
CA ASP A 150 -1.60 24.71 -10.05
C ASP A 150 -2.95 24.16 -10.55
N ASN A 151 -3.97 24.15 -9.69
CA ASN A 151 -5.34 23.80 -10.08
C ASN A 151 -5.91 24.78 -11.13
N GLU A 152 -5.71 26.09 -10.96
CA GLU A 152 -6.14 27.13 -11.90
C GLU A 152 -5.43 27.00 -13.27
N GLU A 153 -4.14 26.64 -13.25
CA GLU A 153 -3.32 26.45 -14.44
C GLU A 153 -3.54 25.09 -15.12
N GLY A 154 -4.30 24.18 -14.50
CA GLY A 154 -4.52 22.82 -14.99
C GLY A 154 -3.27 21.93 -14.91
N VAL A 155 -2.31 22.31 -14.06
CA VAL A 155 -1.11 21.54 -13.77
C VAL A 155 -1.40 20.57 -12.63
N VAL A 156 -0.79 19.39 -12.64
CA VAL A 156 -0.95 18.39 -11.58
C VAL A 156 -0.10 18.79 -10.36
N PRO A 157 -0.70 19.20 -9.21
CA PRO A 157 0.04 19.73 -8.06
C PRO A 157 0.74 18.63 -7.24
N ASN A 158 1.75 17.95 -7.78
CA ASN A 158 2.33 16.80 -7.09
C ASN A 158 3.04 17.14 -5.76
N SER A 159 3.83 18.21 -5.70
CA SER A 159 4.63 18.56 -4.51
C SER A 159 3.76 19.07 -3.36
N GLY A 160 2.80 19.94 -3.63
CA GLY A 160 1.89 20.48 -2.62
C GLY A 160 0.98 19.41 -2.01
N ILE A 161 0.47 18.47 -2.82
CA ILE A 161 -0.46 17.44 -2.35
C ILE A 161 0.19 16.47 -1.37
N HIS A 162 1.46 16.09 -1.58
CA HIS A 162 2.16 15.24 -0.62
C HIS A 162 2.27 15.89 0.77
N LEU A 163 2.43 17.21 0.83
CA LEU A 163 2.54 17.95 2.08
C LEU A 163 1.21 18.07 2.83
N LEU A 164 0.06 17.87 2.17
CA LEU A 164 -1.24 17.83 2.84
C LEU A 164 -1.29 16.75 3.92
N THR A 165 -0.61 15.62 3.72
CA THR A 165 -0.55 14.53 4.71
C THR A 165 0.07 14.97 6.04
N PHE A 166 1.10 15.82 5.98
CA PHE A 166 1.72 16.41 7.16
C PHE A 166 0.80 17.43 7.83
N ILE A 167 0.09 18.25 7.04
CA ILE A 167 -0.86 19.24 7.57
C ILE A 167 -2.00 18.53 8.31
N ILE A 168 -2.58 17.47 7.72
CA ILE A 168 -3.65 16.66 8.34
C ILE A 168 -3.21 16.12 9.70
N ARG A 169 -1.93 15.70 9.80
CA ARG A 169 -1.40 15.07 11.02
C ARG A 169 -0.96 16.06 12.09
N TYR A 170 -0.37 17.19 11.70
CA TYR A 170 0.35 18.08 12.62
C TYR A 170 -0.23 19.49 12.73
N ARG A 171 -1.23 19.85 11.92
CA ARG A 171 -1.94 21.14 11.98
C ARG A 171 -3.45 20.93 12.14
N PRO A 172 -3.92 20.65 13.36
CA PRO A 172 -5.35 20.41 13.63
C PRO A 172 -6.27 21.54 13.17
N ASP A 173 -5.77 22.78 13.21
CA ASP A 173 -6.47 23.98 12.75
C ASP A 173 -6.69 24.03 11.23
N LEU A 174 -5.86 23.32 10.45
CA LEU A 174 -5.94 23.25 8.99
C LEU A 174 -6.29 21.83 8.48
N LYS A 175 -6.49 20.87 9.39
CA LYS A 175 -6.73 19.45 9.07
C LYS A 175 -7.87 19.29 8.07
N GLU A 176 -8.99 19.96 8.32
CA GLU A 176 -10.20 19.76 7.51
C GLU A 176 -10.07 20.37 6.11
N GLN A 177 -9.43 21.53 5.99
CA GLN A 177 -9.10 22.13 4.70
C GLN A 177 -8.15 21.23 3.90
N ALA A 178 -7.11 20.70 4.54
CA ALA A 178 -6.15 19.81 3.89
C ALA A 178 -6.80 18.50 3.41
N LYS A 179 -7.73 17.93 4.20
CA LYS A 179 -8.53 16.77 3.77
C LYS A 179 -9.37 17.10 2.55
N GLN A 180 -10.09 18.22 2.56
CA GLN A 180 -10.95 18.61 1.45
C GLN A 180 -10.17 18.78 0.15
N GLU A 181 -8.99 19.41 0.21
CA GLU A 181 -8.12 19.54 -0.97
C GLU A 181 -7.60 18.18 -1.46
N LEU A 182 -7.19 17.28 -0.55
CA LEU A 182 -6.74 15.94 -0.94
C LEU A 182 -7.85 15.11 -1.60
N MET A 183 -9.06 15.18 -1.06
CA MET A 183 -10.25 14.52 -1.62
C MET A 183 -10.61 15.07 -3.00
N LYS A 184 -10.57 16.40 -3.13
CA LYS A 184 -10.83 17.12 -4.39
C LYS A 184 -9.86 16.66 -5.47
N VAL A 185 -8.55 16.67 -5.23
CA VAL A 185 -7.57 16.28 -6.27
C VAL A 185 -7.69 14.82 -6.69
N ILE A 186 -8.06 13.90 -5.80
CA ILE A 186 -8.30 12.49 -6.16
C ILE A 186 -9.51 12.37 -7.09
N SER A 187 -10.56 13.16 -6.83
CA SER A 187 -11.77 13.13 -7.65
C SER A 187 -11.62 13.79 -9.02
N THR A 188 -10.67 14.72 -9.17
CA THR A 188 -10.47 15.49 -10.41
C THR A 188 -9.25 15.07 -11.23
N ALA A 189 -8.32 14.30 -10.65
CA ALA A 189 -7.12 13.87 -11.36
C ALA A 189 -7.47 13.01 -12.58
N THR A 190 -6.82 13.30 -13.70
CA THR A 190 -6.99 12.59 -14.98
C THR A 190 -5.78 11.72 -15.34
N ASP A 191 -4.68 11.87 -14.60
CA ASP A 191 -3.45 11.10 -14.76
C ASP A 191 -3.38 9.96 -13.73
N ASP A 192 -3.19 8.74 -14.24
CA ASP A 192 -3.17 7.51 -13.42
C ASP A 192 -2.04 7.51 -12.40
N ARG A 193 -0.87 8.10 -12.72
CA ARG A 193 0.27 8.17 -11.81
C ARG A 193 -0.02 9.13 -10.66
N ALA A 194 -0.59 10.29 -10.93
CA ALA A 194 -1.03 11.25 -9.93
C ALA A 194 -2.11 10.64 -9.02
N MET A 195 -3.13 10.01 -9.61
CA MET A 195 -4.19 9.32 -8.88
C MET A 195 -3.67 8.26 -7.91
N PHE A 196 -2.71 7.44 -8.35
CA PHE A 196 -2.04 6.47 -7.50
C PHE A 196 -1.29 7.14 -6.35
N SER A 197 -0.50 8.18 -6.66
CA SER A 197 0.27 8.95 -5.68
C SER A 197 -0.62 9.61 -4.60
N TYR A 198 -1.76 10.15 -5.01
CA TYR A 198 -2.72 10.78 -4.12
C TYR A 198 -3.46 9.75 -3.27
N SER A 199 -3.78 8.58 -3.82
CA SER A 199 -4.38 7.47 -3.06
C SER A 199 -3.45 6.94 -1.97
N LEU A 200 -2.13 6.91 -2.23
CA LEU A 200 -1.14 6.60 -1.19
C LEU A 200 -1.11 7.68 -0.10
N SER A 201 -1.12 8.96 -0.51
CA SER A 201 -1.13 10.09 0.41
C SER A 201 -2.36 10.04 1.32
N LEU A 202 -3.54 9.77 0.75
CA LEU A 202 -4.78 9.56 1.49
C LEU A 202 -4.64 8.41 2.48
N SER A 203 -4.10 7.28 2.03
CA SER A 203 -3.95 6.09 2.87
C SER A 203 -3.03 6.29 4.07
N SER A 204 -2.10 7.24 3.97
CA SER A 204 -1.19 7.62 5.05
C SER A 204 -1.78 8.64 6.02
N ALA A 205 -2.76 9.42 5.59
CA ALA A 205 -3.27 10.58 6.32
C ALA A 205 -4.64 10.36 6.95
N PHE A 206 -5.45 9.43 6.43
CA PHE A 206 -6.81 9.17 6.87
C PHE A 206 -6.85 7.96 7.81
N ASP A 207 -7.67 8.06 8.85
CA ASP A 207 -7.85 7.06 9.89
C ASP A 207 -9.17 6.30 9.66
N GLU A 208 -9.58 5.44 10.59
CA GLU A 208 -10.80 4.64 10.42
C GLU A 208 -12.09 5.49 10.36
N GLU A 209 -12.06 6.71 10.87
CA GLU A 209 -13.22 7.61 10.91
C GLU A 209 -13.67 8.04 9.52
N GLU A 210 -12.76 8.11 8.55
CA GLU A 210 -13.04 8.58 7.19
C GLU A 210 -13.43 7.45 6.21
N ILE A 211 -13.59 6.20 6.70
CA ILE A 211 -14.01 5.06 5.86
C ILE A 211 -15.25 5.37 5.00
N PRO A 212 -16.34 6.00 5.51
CA PRO A 212 -17.52 6.29 4.70
C PRO A 212 -17.22 7.17 3.47
N GLU A 213 -16.43 8.23 3.64
CA GLU A 213 -16.02 9.14 2.58
C GLU A 213 -15.14 8.42 1.54
N ILE A 214 -14.24 7.55 1.98
CA ILE A 214 -13.36 6.79 1.07
C ILE A 214 -14.14 5.74 0.28
N ILE A 215 -15.14 5.09 0.88
CA ILE A 215 -16.05 4.22 0.14
C ILE A 215 -16.77 5.01 -0.96
N GLN A 216 -17.16 6.26 -0.69
CA GLN A 216 -17.82 7.08 -1.70
C GLN A 216 -16.87 7.44 -2.86
N ILE A 217 -15.60 7.75 -2.59
CA ILE A 217 -14.59 7.91 -3.66
C ILE A 217 -14.47 6.62 -4.47
N PHE A 218 -14.31 5.49 -3.79
CA PHE A 218 -14.13 4.20 -4.43
C PHE A 218 -15.31 3.86 -5.37
N LYS A 219 -16.55 4.08 -4.91
CA LYS A 219 -17.76 3.84 -5.72
C LYS A 219 -17.88 4.80 -6.90
N ASN A 220 -17.53 6.07 -6.72
CA ASN A 220 -17.68 7.11 -7.74
C ASN A 220 -16.53 7.15 -8.76
N SER A 221 -15.37 6.60 -8.42
CA SER A 221 -14.20 6.65 -9.29
C SER A 221 -14.37 5.77 -10.52
N SER A 222 -14.09 6.33 -11.70
CA SER A 222 -13.97 5.57 -12.94
C SER A 222 -12.56 5.02 -13.17
N SER A 223 -11.56 5.47 -12.39
CA SER A 223 -10.16 5.06 -12.56
C SER A 223 -9.88 3.71 -11.91
N PRO A 224 -9.41 2.71 -12.69
CA PRO A 224 -8.92 1.45 -12.14
C PRO A 224 -7.80 1.59 -11.11
N GLN A 225 -6.92 2.56 -11.30
CA GLN A 225 -5.74 2.76 -10.47
C GLN A 225 -6.12 3.30 -9.11
N VAL A 226 -7.08 4.25 -9.02
CA VAL A 226 -7.63 4.69 -7.73
C VAL A 226 -8.30 3.54 -7.01
N LYS A 227 -9.19 2.80 -7.69
CA LYS A 227 -9.91 1.69 -7.08
C LYS A 227 -8.96 0.62 -6.53
N ARG A 228 -7.92 0.26 -7.29
CA ARG A 228 -6.87 -0.66 -6.83
C ARG A 228 -6.08 -0.08 -5.66
N ALA A 229 -5.64 1.17 -5.75
CA ALA A 229 -4.85 1.79 -4.68
C ALA A 229 -5.64 1.90 -3.36
N LEU A 230 -6.90 2.31 -3.41
CA LEU A 230 -7.75 2.34 -2.21
C LEU A 230 -7.96 0.94 -1.62
N MET A 231 -8.14 -0.08 -2.46
CA MET A 231 -8.25 -1.47 -2.01
C MET A 231 -6.95 -1.96 -1.34
N GLU A 232 -5.81 -1.73 -1.98
CA GLU A 232 -4.52 -2.28 -1.57
C GLU A 232 -3.90 -1.54 -0.38
N PHE A 233 -4.06 -0.22 -0.29
CA PHE A 233 -3.34 0.61 0.69
C PHE A 233 -4.23 1.13 1.82
N TYR A 234 -5.53 1.36 1.56
CA TYR A 234 -6.44 1.89 2.58
C TYR A 234 -7.31 0.79 3.19
N PHE A 235 -8.16 0.15 2.39
CA PHE A 235 -9.11 -0.85 2.88
C PHE A 235 -8.41 -2.06 3.49
N SER A 236 -7.24 -2.45 2.97
CA SER A 236 -6.40 -3.49 3.57
C SER A 236 -6.00 -3.24 5.02
N ARG A 237 -5.89 -1.97 5.43
CA ARG A 237 -5.52 -1.57 6.80
C ARG A 237 -6.70 -1.62 7.77
N TYR A 238 -7.91 -1.50 7.24
CA TYR A 238 -9.14 -1.37 8.01
C TYR A 238 -10.17 -2.45 7.64
N GLU A 239 -9.72 -3.61 7.14
CA GLU A 239 -10.59 -4.69 6.64
C GLU A 239 -11.52 -5.27 7.72
N ASP A 240 -11.18 -5.10 9.00
CA ASP A 240 -11.97 -5.50 10.17
C ASP A 240 -12.98 -4.43 10.63
N LYS A 241 -12.94 -3.23 10.05
CA LYS A 241 -13.76 -2.07 10.49
C LYS A 241 -15.06 -1.90 9.73
N PHE A 242 -15.18 -2.54 8.57
CA PHE A 242 -16.37 -2.47 7.72
C PHE A 242 -16.48 -3.71 6.84
N ASP A 243 -17.64 -3.87 6.17
CA ASP A 243 -17.87 -5.00 5.26
C ASP A 243 -17.16 -4.80 3.91
N LEU A 244 -15.84 -4.94 3.90
CA LEU A 244 -15.04 -4.88 2.68
C LEU A 244 -15.42 -6.00 1.70
N ASN A 245 -15.74 -7.19 2.21
CA ASN A 245 -16.16 -8.32 1.37
C ASN A 245 -17.45 -8.00 0.60
N GLY A 246 -18.46 -7.47 1.29
CA GLY A 246 -19.70 -6.99 0.68
C GLY A 246 -19.47 -5.87 -0.33
N LEU A 247 -18.62 -4.90 -0.01
CA LEU A 247 -18.27 -3.81 -0.94
C LEU A 247 -17.65 -4.33 -2.24
N VAL A 248 -16.73 -5.30 -2.17
CA VAL A 248 -16.10 -5.91 -3.34
C VAL A 248 -17.12 -6.69 -4.17
N LYS A 249 -18.03 -7.43 -3.53
CA LYS A 249 -19.12 -8.15 -4.21
C LYS A 249 -20.07 -7.20 -4.94
N GLU A 250 -20.52 -6.13 -4.28
CA GLU A 250 -21.37 -5.09 -4.88
C GLU A 250 -20.69 -4.45 -6.10
N SER A 251 -19.40 -4.15 -5.96
CA SER A 251 -18.62 -3.49 -7.01
C SER A 251 -18.37 -4.40 -8.21
N LEU A 252 -18.09 -5.70 -8.00
CA LEU A 252 -17.91 -6.65 -9.09
C LEU A 252 -19.13 -6.73 -10.02
N LEU A 253 -20.34 -6.64 -9.47
CA LEU A 253 -21.58 -6.75 -10.23
C LEU A 253 -21.85 -5.53 -11.12
N THR A 254 -21.28 -4.37 -10.79
CA THR A 254 -21.56 -3.09 -11.47
C THR A 254 -20.37 -2.53 -12.24
N GLU A 255 -19.19 -3.14 -12.11
CA GLU A 255 -17.94 -2.61 -12.65
C GLU A 255 -17.82 -2.77 -14.17
N PRO A 256 -17.78 -1.68 -14.96
CA PRO A 256 -17.64 -1.78 -16.41
C PRO A 256 -16.25 -2.26 -16.88
N ASN A 257 -15.18 -2.01 -16.11
CA ASN A 257 -13.82 -2.37 -16.51
C ASN A 257 -13.51 -3.85 -16.25
N GLY A 258 -13.22 -4.61 -17.32
CA GLY A 258 -12.95 -6.05 -17.23
C GLY A 258 -11.72 -6.42 -16.36
N GLU A 259 -10.67 -5.61 -16.37
CA GLU A 259 -9.49 -5.87 -15.54
C GLU A 259 -9.75 -5.63 -14.06
N LEU A 260 -10.59 -4.66 -13.71
CA LEU A 260 -11.05 -4.48 -12.33
C LEU A 260 -11.94 -5.63 -11.88
N ARG A 261 -12.83 -6.12 -12.75
CA ARG A 261 -13.65 -7.30 -12.42
C ARG A 261 -12.78 -8.52 -12.13
N LEU A 262 -11.77 -8.78 -12.96
CA LEU A 262 -10.79 -9.84 -12.69
C LEU A 262 -10.02 -9.59 -11.38
N PHE A 263 -9.64 -8.34 -11.10
CA PHE A 263 -9.00 -7.98 -9.83
C PHE A 263 -9.90 -8.28 -8.63
N TYR A 264 -11.18 -7.88 -8.64
CA TYR A 264 -12.13 -8.17 -7.56
C TYR A 264 -12.37 -9.67 -7.39
N VAL A 265 -12.44 -10.44 -8.48
CA VAL A 265 -12.48 -11.91 -8.43
C VAL A 265 -11.28 -12.45 -7.67
N LYS A 266 -10.07 -11.95 -7.96
CA LYS A 266 -8.84 -12.36 -7.27
C LYS A 266 -8.85 -11.95 -5.80
N VAL A 267 -9.34 -10.75 -5.47
CA VAL A 267 -9.49 -10.32 -4.06
C VAL A 267 -10.45 -11.26 -3.31
N LEU A 268 -11.57 -11.63 -3.91
CA LEU A 268 -12.55 -12.56 -3.30
C LEU A 268 -11.99 -13.98 -3.16
N LEU A 269 -11.36 -14.52 -4.20
CA LEU A 269 -10.81 -15.87 -4.18
C LEU A 269 -9.53 -15.97 -3.34
N LEU A 270 -8.56 -15.09 -3.53
CA LEU A 270 -7.21 -15.22 -2.96
C LEU A 270 -7.00 -14.36 -1.70
N GLY A 271 -7.80 -13.32 -1.52
CA GLY A 271 -7.78 -12.45 -0.34
C GLY A 271 -8.64 -13.00 0.78
N PHE A 272 -9.96 -13.00 0.58
CA PHE A 272 -10.93 -13.49 1.57
C PHE A 272 -11.01 -15.02 1.62
N ALA A 273 -11.05 -15.65 0.44
CA ALA A 273 -10.94 -17.10 0.28
C ALA A 273 -11.94 -17.90 1.14
N THR A 274 -13.20 -17.46 1.26
CA THR A 274 -14.24 -18.21 1.98
C THR A 274 -15.08 -19.07 1.01
N PRO A 275 -15.76 -20.12 1.52
CA PRO A 275 -16.74 -20.87 0.71
C PRO A 275 -17.80 -19.98 0.05
N SER A 276 -18.27 -18.95 0.76
CA SER A 276 -19.26 -18.01 0.24
C SER A 276 -18.72 -17.19 -0.93
N ASP A 277 -17.46 -16.76 -0.86
CA ASP A 277 -16.81 -16.00 -1.93
C ASP A 277 -16.63 -16.87 -3.18
N TYR A 278 -16.20 -18.11 -3.00
CA TYR A 278 -16.03 -19.04 -4.10
C TYR A 278 -17.35 -19.37 -4.81
N GLU A 279 -18.42 -19.62 -4.04
CA GLU A 279 -19.75 -19.85 -4.62
C GLU A 279 -20.28 -18.59 -5.34
N PHE A 280 -20.08 -17.41 -4.75
CA PHE A 280 -20.43 -16.14 -5.38
C PHE A 280 -19.71 -15.97 -6.73
N ILE A 281 -18.40 -16.24 -6.78
CA ILE A 281 -17.61 -16.15 -8.01
C ILE A 281 -18.04 -17.20 -9.05
N LYS A 282 -18.36 -18.44 -8.64
CA LYS A 282 -18.90 -19.46 -9.56
C LYS A 282 -20.20 -19.01 -10.22
N ASN A 283 -21.09 -18.40 -9.44
CA ASN A 283 -22.36 -17.88 -9.95
C ASN A 283 -22.15 -16.65 -10.83
N TYR A 284 -21.26 -15.74 -10.42
CA TYR A 284 -20.90 -14.56 -11.20
C TYR A 284 -20.31 -14.92 -12.58
N TYR A 285 -19.37 -15.87 -12.62
CA TYR A 285 -18.67 -16.31 -13.83
C TYR A 285 -19.61 -16.70 -14.97
N GLN A 286 -20.78 -17.29 -14.67
CA GLN A 286 -21.76 -17.68 -15.69
C GLN A 286 -22.29 -16.48 -16.48
N ASN A 287 -22.35 -15.31 -15.84
CA ASN A 287 -22.93 -14.06 -16.35
C ASN A 287 -21.87 -13.07 -16.85
N GLU A 288 -20.57 -13.38 -16.80
CA GLU A 288 -19.54 -12.54 -17.43
C GLU A 288 -19.71 -12.60 -18.96
N ASN A 289 -19.78 -11.41 -19.57
CA ASN A 289 -20.06 -11.24 -20.99
C ASN A 289 -18.77 -11.08 -21.82
N ASN A 290 -17.64 -10.74 -21.20
CA ASN A 290 -16.35 -10.65 -21.86
C ASN A 290 -15.65 -12.01 -21.85
N ASP A 291 -15.54 -12.67 -23.00
CA ASP A 291 -14.95 -14.02 -23.13
C ASP A 291 -13.52 -14.15 -22.61
N THR A 292 -12.71 -13.09 -22.75
CA THR A 292 -11.33 -13.09 -22.24
C THR A 292 -11.33 -13.07 -20.72
N ILE A 293 -12.08 -12.15 -20.11
CA ILE A 293 -12.20 -12.07 -18.65
C ILE A 293 -12.85 -13.33 -18.10
N LYS A 294 -13.89 -13.85 -18.76
CA LYS A 294 -14.55 -15.11 -18.42
C LYS A 294 -13.55 -16.27 -18.38
N SER A 295 -12.73 -16.43 -19.41
CA SER A 295 -11.71 -17.48 -19.48
C SER A 295 -10.68 -17.36 -18.36
N LEU A 296 -10.25 -16.14 -18.04
CA LEU A 296 -9.33 -15.87 -16.93
C LEU A 296 -9.98 -16.20 -15.57
N ILE A 297 -11.23 -15.81 -15.34
CA ILE A 297 -11.97 -16.16 -14.12
C ILE A 297 -12.11 -17.68 -14.00
N GLN A 298 -12.42 -18.38 -15.09
CA GLN A 298 -12.50 -19.84 -15.09
C GLN A 298 -11.17 -20.48 -14.67
N TYR A 299 -10.06 -19.95 -15.18
CA TYR A 299 -8.73 -20.39 -14.78
C TYR A 299 -8.49 -20.18 -13.27
N GLU A 300 -8.83 -19.01 -12.73
CA GLU A 300 -8.71 -18.73 -11.29
C GLU A 300 -9.58 -19.68 -10.45
N ILE A 301 -10.84 -19.92 -10.83
CA ILE A 301 -11.73 -20.87 -10.13
C ILE A 301 -11.13 -22.28 -10.12
N ASN A 302 -10.66 -22.75 -11.28
CA ASN A 302 -10.14 -24.11 -11.42
C ASN A 302 -8.85 -24.31 -10.62
N SER A 303 -7.93 -23.36 -10.70
CA SER A 303 -6.63 -23.39 -10.02
C SER A 303 -6.67 -22.99 -8.55
N PHE A 304 -7.79 -22.42 -8.08
CA PHE A 304 -7.93 -21.94 -6.70
C PHE A 304 -7.68 -23.05 -5.67
N ILE A 305 -6.77 -22.75 -4.75
CA ILE A 305 -6.51 -23.45 -3.50
C ILE A 305 -6.43 -22.35 -2.42
N PRO A 306 -7.14 -22.47 -1.29
CA PRO A 306 -7.05 -21.49 -0.21
C PRO A 306 -5.60 -21.27 0.21
N ALA A 307 -5.14 -20.03 0.33
CA ALA A 307 -3.75 -19.76 0.70
C ALA A 307 -3.43 -20.22 2.14
N PRO A 308 -2.17 -20.58 2.45
CA PRO A 308 -1.76 -20.85 3.82
C PRO A 308 -2.07 -19.66 4.73
N ILE A 309 -2.69 -19.93 5.87
CA ILE A 309 -3.05 -18.90 6.85
C ILE A 309 -1.77 -18.39 7.53
N ASP A 310 -1.77 -17.13 7.96
CA ASP A 310 -0.64 -16.52 8.70
C ASP A 310 -0.38 -17.27 10.02
N THR A 311 0.90 -17.52 10.32
CA THR A 311 1.36 -18.17 11.56
C THR A 311 0.89 -17.49 12.85
N ALA A 312 0.51 -16.21 12.80
CA ALA A 312 -0.01 -15.47 13.95
C ALA A 312 -1.37 -15.99 14.46
N TYR A 313 -2.16 -16.71 13.64
CA TYR A 313 -3.45 -17.27 14.07
C TYR A 313 -3.27 -18.47 15.01
N PHE A 314 -4.03 -18.50 16.11
CA PHE A 314 -4.03 -19.63 17.02
C PHE A 314 -4.74 -20.84 16.40
N VAL A 315 -4.19 -22.04 16.63
CA VAL A 315 -4.74 -23.29 16.08
C VAL A 315 -6.21 -23.52 16.50
N ILE A 316 -6.59 -23.04 17.69
CA ILE A 316 -7.97 -23.12 18.17
C ILE A 316 -8.96 -22.36 17.27
N ASP A 317 -8.56 -21.20 16.75
CA ASP A 317 -9.39 -20.39 15.87
C ASP A 317 -9.50 -21.04 14.49
N LEU A 318 -8.41 -21.67 14.02
CA LEU A 318 -8.42 -22.44 12.77
C LEU A 318 -9.39 -23.63 12.85
N LEU A 319 -9.45 -24.34 13.97
CA LEU A 319 -10.40 -25.43 14.19
C LEU A 319 -11.86 -24.92 14.20
N ASN A 320 -12.11 -23.76 14.81
CA ASN A 320 -13.44 -23.13 14.78
C ASN A 320 -13.83 -22.74 13.35
N ASN A 321 -12.91 -22.12 12.60
CA ASN A 321 -13.15 -21.75 11.21
C ASN A 321 -13.39 -22.96 10.31
N LEU A 322 -12.61 -24.03 10.47
CA LEU A 322 -12.82 -25.28 9.72
C LEU A 322 -14.18 -25.91 10.04
N THR A 323 -14.61 -25.84 11.31
CA THR A 323 -15.97 -26.26 11.70
C THR A 323 -17.05 -25.44 10.98
N ASN A 324 -16.88 -24.10 10.93
CA ASN A 324 -17.80 -23.22 10.21
C ASN A 324 -17.81 -23.48 8.69
N TYR A 325 -16.67 -23.88 8.12
CA TYR A 325 -16.60 -24.27 6.73
C TYR A 325 -17.41 -25.53 6.44
N ILE A 326 -17.46 -26.51 7.36
CA ILE A 326 -18.35 -27.69 7.21
C ILE A 326 -19.80 -27.25 7.00
N ASP A 327 -20.28 -26.29 7.80
CA ASP A 327 -21.64 -25.74 7.65
C ASP A 327 -21.84 -25.05 6.30
N SER A 328 -20.87 -24.24 5.88
CA SER A 328 -20.96 -23.52 4.60
C SER A 328 -20.97 -24.50 3.42
N VAL A 329 -20.03 -25.45 3.37
CA VAL A 329 -19.95 -26.42 2.26
C VAL A 329 -21.15 -27.35 2.22
N TYR A 330 -21.72 -27.70 3.38
CA TYR A 330 -23.00 -28.42 3.46
C TYR A 330 -24.14 -27.60 2.87
N SER A 331 -24.25 -26.31 3.24
CA SER A 331 -25.30 -25.42 2.74
C SER A 331 -25.27 -25.21 1.22
N TYR A 332 -24.08 -25.30 0.61
CA TYR A 332 -23.87 -25.23 -0.85
C TYR A 332 -23.98 -26.59 -1.55
N ASN A 333 -24.37 -27.66 -0.85
CA ASN A 333 -24.42 -29.03 -1.35
C ASN A 333 -23.08 -29.54 -1.91
N TRP A 334 -21.97 -29.07 -1.35
CA TRP A 334 -20.61 -29.56 -1.66
C TRP A 334 -20.16 -30.68 -0.73
N LEU A 335 -20.97 -30.98 0.28
CA LEU A 335 -20.81 -32.05 1.24
C LEU A 335 -22.09 -32.89 1.24
N GLY A 336 -21.92 -34.19 1.50
CA GLY A 336 -23.01 -35.15 1.65
C GLY A 336 -23.97 -34.83 2.79
N ASP A 337 -24.71 -35.83 3.22
CA ASP A 337 -25.82 -35.64 4.16
C ASP A 337 -25.42 -35.07 5.55
N LEU A 338 -26.44 -34.72 6.33
CA LEU A 338 -26.30 -34.19 7.69
C LEU A 338 -25.55 -35.14 8.62
N THR A 339 -25.65 -36.46 8.40
CA THR A 339 -24.95 -37.47 9.21
C THR A 339 -23.44 -37.31 9.02
N PHE A 340 -23.00 -37.21 7.77
CA PHE A 340 -21.60 -37.02 7.44
C PHE A 340 -21.06 -35.67 7.92
N SER A 341 -21.85 -34.60 7.76
CA SER A 341 -21.52 -33.27 8.31
C SER A 341 -21.29 -33.33 9.84
N ASN A 342 -22.17 -34.01 10.57
CA ASN A 342 -22.03 -34.16 12.02
C ASN A 342 -20.84 -35.04 12.43
N GLU A 343 -20.53 -36.08 11.67
CA GLU A 343 -19.34 -36.92 11.87
C GLU A 343 -18.07 -36.07 11.79
N LEU A 344 -17.93 -35.28 10.73
CA LEU A 344 -16.80 -34.38 10.52
C LEU A 344 -16.65 -33.35 11.66
N LYS A 345 -17.76 -32.73 12.08
CA LYS A 345 -17.75 -31.78 13.22
C LYS A 345 -17.37 -32.45 14.54
N ASN A 346 -17.81 -33.69 14.76
CA ASN A 346 -17.47 -34.42 15.97
C ASN A 346 -15.95 -34.69 16.04
N ILE A 347 -15.31 -35.04 14.93
CA ILE A 347 -13.85 -35.21 14.87
C ILE A 347 -13.13 -33.91 15.26
N LEU A 348 -13.56 -32.77 14.72
CA LEU A 348 -12.96 -31.47 15.06
C LEU A 348 -13.24 -31.03 16.49
N THR A 349 -14.40 -31.39 17.05
CA THR A 349 -14.74 -31.13 18.45
C THR A 349 -13.83 -31.90 19.41
N ILE A 350 -13.53 -33.16 19.09
CA ILE A 350 -12.55 -33.97 19.83
C ILE A 350 -11.15 -33.38 19.69
N ALA A 351 -10.74 -33.00 18.47
CA ALA A 351 -9.45 -32.34 18.23
C ALA A 351 -9.28 -31.08 19.09
N LYS A 352 -10.31 -30.23 19.10
CA LYS A 352 -10.37 -29.01 19.92
C LYS A 352 -10.26 -29.31 21.41
N THR A 353 -10.98 -30.31 21.90
CA THR A 353 -10.94 -30.73 23.31
C THR A 353 -9.52 -31.20 23.70
N ASN A 354 -8.87 -32.01 22.86
CA ASN A 354 -7.50 -32.47 23.09
C ASN A 354 -6.52 -31.30 23.15
N LEU A 355 -6.62 -30.34 22.23
CA LEU A 355 -5.78 -29.14 22.22
C LEU A 355 -5.95 -28.30 23.49
N GLN A 356 -7.19 -28.09 23.94
CA GLN A 356 -7.50 -27.35 25.17
C GLN A 356 -6.98 -28.04 26.43
N ASN A 357 -6.88 -29.37 26.41
CA ASN A 357 -6.27 -30.17 27.48
C ASN A 357 -4.72 -30.20 27.41
N GLY A 358 -4.10 -29.52 26.44
CA GLY A 358 -2.65 -29.50 26.26
C GLY A 358 -2.08 -30.68 25.47
N ASP A 359 -2.92 -31.53 24.89
CA ASP A 359 -2.50 -32.70 24.09
C ASP A 359 -2.49 -32.37 22.59
N SER A 360 -1.42 -31.72 22.15
CA SER A 360 -1.24 -31.33 20.74
C SER A 360 -1.09 -32.53 19.80
N LEU A 361 -0.57 -33.66 20.28
CA LEU A 361 -0.40 -34.87 19.49
C LEU A 361 -1.74 -35.55 19.22
N ALA A 362 -2.58 -35.71 20.26
CA ALA A 362 -3.92 -36.25 20.07
C ALA A 362 -4.80 -35.30 19.24
N CYS A 363 -4.62 -33.98 19.35
CA CYS A 363 -5.23 -33.03 18.42
C CYS A 363 -4.81 -33.32 16.97
N ARG A 364 -3.51 -33.50 16.71
CA ARG A 364 -2.98 -33.79 15.36
C ARG A 364 -3.59 -35.05 14.76
N VAL A 365 -3.71 -36.12 15.56
CA VAL A 365 -4.31 -37.39 15.12
C VAL A 365 -5.75 -37.18 14.65
N GLN A 366 -6.55 -36.41 15.39
CA GLN A 366 -7.94 -36.13 15.01
C GLN A 366 -8.05 -35.27 13.76
N VAL A 367 -7.23 -34.21 13.63
CA VAL A 367 -7.21 -33.39 12.41
C VAL A 367 -6.78 -34.21 11.20
N LYS A 368 -5.84 -35.14 11.38
CA LYS A 368 -5.41 -36.03 10.30
C LYS A 368 -6.52 -37.01 9.90
N ALA A 369 -7.22 -37.60 10.86
CA ALA A 369 -8.37 -38.46 10.61
C ALA A 369 -9.48 -37.71 9.85
N PHE A 370 -9.77 -36.45 10.23
CA PHE A 370 -10.67 -35.57 9.49
C PHE A 370 -10.21 -35.39 8.04
N GLN A 371 -8.94 -35.01 7.83
CA GLN A 371 -8.39 -34.75 6.50
C GLN A 371 -8.44 -36.00 5.61
N ASP A 372 -8.06 -37.16 6.14
CA ASP A 372 -8.06 -38.42 5.41
C ASP A 372 -9.47 -38.86 5.02
N LEU A 373 -10.45 -38.67 5.91
CA LEU A 373 -11.85 -38.97 5.62
C LEU A 373 -12.39 -38.09 4.48
N VAL A 374 -12.13 -36.78 4.53
CA VAL A 374 -12.50 -35.84 3.46
C VAL A 374 -11.85 -36.23 2.12
N ASP A 375 -10.55 -36.56 2.13
CA ASP A 375 -9.80 -36.91 0.93
C ASP A 375 -10.29 -38.23 0.31
N ASN A 376 -10.53 -39.24 1.14
CA ASN A 376 -11.03 -40.54 0.69
C ASN A 376 -12.43 -40.44 0.08
N VAL A 377 -13.34 -39.71 0.73
CA VAL A 377 -14.72 -39.53 0.23
C VAL A 377 -14.73 -38.69 -1.05
N CYS A 378 -13.83 -37.71 -1.21
CA CYS A 378 -13.73 -36.95 -2.45
C CYS A 378 -13.19 -37.79 -3.62
N LYS A 379 -12.26 -38.71 -3.37
CA LYS A 379 -11.63 -39.55 -4.41
C LYS A 379 -12.49 -40.74 -4.84
N ASP A 380 -13.49 -41.10 -4.04
CA ASP A 380 -14.35 -42.25 -4.31
C ASP A 380 -15.44 -41.92 -5.35
N SER A 381 -15.03 -41.75 -6.61
CA SER A 381 -15.87 -41.35 -7.74
C SER A 381 -16.95 -42.36 -8.14
N LEU A 382 -16.95 -43.55 -7.53
CA LEU A 382 -17.87 -44.65 -7.82
C LEU A 382 -18.85 -44.91 -6.67
N ASN A 383 -18.78 -44.11 -5.62
CA ASN A 383 -19.61 -44.33 -4.44
C ASN A 383 -21.07 -43.97 -4.71
N THR A 384 -21.96 -44.93 -4.48
CA THR A 384 -23.42 -44.71 -4.50
C THR A 384 -23.95 -44.27 -3.13
N ASP A 385 -23.07 -44.10 -2.15
CA ASP A 385 -23.36 -43.63 -0.79
C ASP A 385 -23.78 -42.14 -0.81
N PRO A 386 -24.76 -41.73 0.01
CA PRO A 386 -25.06 -40.31 0.24
C PRO A 386 -23.88 -39.48 0.77
N ARG A 387 -22.81 -40.12 1.25
CA ARG A 387 -21.54 -39.48 1.60
C ARG A 387 -20.76 -39.10 0.35
N PHE A 388 -20.66 -37.80 0.11
CA PHE A 388 -19.78 -37.25 -0.92
C PHE A 388 -19.07 -35.99 -0.41
N VAL A 389 -17.99 -35.64 -1.07
CA VAL A 389 -17.32 -34.34 -0.98
C VAL A 389 -17.02 -33.92 -2.41
N THR A 390 -17.55 -32.79 -2.87
CA THR A 390 -17.21 -32.28 -4.22
C THR A 390 -15.80 -31.69 -4.22
N ILE A 391 -15.23 -31.43 -5.39
CA ILE A 391 -13.91 -30.78 -5.48
C ILE A 391 -13.91 -29.40 -4.80
N GLU A 392 -15.03 -28.67 -4.85
CA GLU A 392 -15.23 -27.41 -4.14
C GLU A 392 -15.16 -27.58 -2.62
N GLY A 393 -15.93 -28.53 -2.08
CA GLY A 393 -15.90 -28.85 -0.65
C GLY A 393 -14.51 -29.31 -0.20
N TRP A 394 -13.86 -30.17 -0.99
CA TRP A 394 -12.52 -30.68 -0.72
C TRP A 394 -11.49 -29.56 -0.62
N LYS A 395 -11.51 -28.57 -1.53
CA LYS A 395 -10.57 -27.42 -1.51
C LYS A 395 -10.57 -26.72 -0.14
N PHE A 396 -11.73 -26.49 0.45
CA PHE A 396 -11.83 -25.81 1.74
C PHE A 396 -11.54 -26.73 2.92
N LEU A 397 -12.10 -27.94 2.93
CA LEU A 397 -11.97 -28.83 4.08
C LEU A 397 -10.55 -29.43 4.18
N TYR A 398 -9.99 -29.91 3.06
CA TYR A 398 -8.70 -30.59 3.06
C TYR A 398 -7.52 -29.64 3.35
N TRP A 399 -7.45 -28.51 2.65
CA TRP A 399 -6.31 -27.59 2.77
C TRP A 399 -6.30 -26.86 4.11
N ASN A 400 -7.45 -26.44 4.63
CA ASN A 400 -7.48 -25.84 5.97
C ASN A 400 -7.12 -26.85 7.07
N ALA A 401 -7.48 -28.13 6.93
CA ALA A 401 -6.97 -29.17 7.80
C ALA A 401 -5.45 -29.35 7.67
N GLN A 402 -4.91 -29.28 6.45
CA GLN A 402 -3.45 -29.33 6.21
C GLN A 402 -2.73 -28.20 6.95
N TYR A 403 -3.25 -26.96 6.85
CA TYR A 403 -2.64 -25.80 7.50
C TYR A 403 -2.67 -25.89 9.03
N ILE A 404 -3.65 -26.58 9.61
CA ILE A 404 -3.66 -26.90 11.04
C ILE A 404 -2.58 -27.95 11.37
N LEU A 405 -2.48 -29.02 10.58
CA LEU A 405 -1.48 -30.08 10.77
C LEU A 405 -0.04 -29.55 10.68
N ASP A 406 0.21 -28.57 9.82
CA ASP A 406 1.54 -27.97 9.66
C ASP A 406 2.00 -27.18 10.90
N ARG A 407 1.06 -26.76 11.76
CA ARG A 407 1.33 -26.01 12.99
C ARG A 407 1.40 -26.85 14.26
N LEU A 408 0.83 -28.06 14.23
CA LEU A 408 0.87 -28.98 15.36
C LEU A 408 2.21 -29.72 15.41
N SER A 409 2.69 -30.01 16.62
CA SER A 409 3.92 -30.78 16.84
C SER A 409 3.91 -32.10 16.06
N LYS A 410 5.05 -32.47 15.47
CA LYS A 410 5.20 -33.78 14.81
C LYS A 410 5.54 -34.86 15.86
N PRO A 411 5.19 -36.14 15.61
CA PRO A 411 5.58 -37.26 16.46
C PRO A 411 7.10 -37.42 16.58
#